data_AF-A0A7X7EVQ4-F1
#
_entry.id   AF-A0A7X7EVQ4-F1
#
_cell.length_a   1.000
_cell.length_b   1.000
_cell.length_c   1.000
_cell.angle_alpha   90.00
_cell.angle_beta   90.00
_cell.angle_gamma   90.00
#
_symmetry.space_group_name_H-M   'P 1'
#
loop_
_entity.id
_entity.type
_entity.pdbx_description
1 polymer ?
#
loop_
_entity_poly.entity_id
_entity_poly.type
_entity_poly.pdbx_seq_one_letter_code
_entity_poly.pdbx_strand_id
1 'polypeptide(L)' 'MAKITSVVFDIGGVLIDWNPRYLFRKVFENEEEMEWFLANICTYEWNVQQDAGKL' A
#
# COMPACT_ATOMS: atom_id res chain seq x y z
N MET A 1 -27.80 -1.63 23.13
CA MET A 1 -26.55 -1.52 22.35
C MET A 1 -26.61 -2.51 21.19
N ALA A 2 -26.14 -2.13 20.00
CA ALA A 2 -26.06 -3.06 18.87
C ALA A 2 -24.90 -4.05 19.10
N LYS A 3 -25.13 -5.33 18.79
CA LYS A 3 -24.09 -6.37 18.90
C LYS A 3 -23.12 -6.21 17.73
N ILE A 4 -21.82 -6.05 18.01
CA ILE A 4 -20.78 -6.12 16.98
C ILE A 4 -20.73 -7.56 16.47
N THR A 5 -20.98 -7.76 15.17
CA THR A 5 -20.98 -9.08 14.53
C THR A 5 -19.72 -9.37 13.74
N SER A 6 -18.92 -8.34 13.44
CA SER A 6 -17.74 -8.46 12.59
C SER A 6 -16.71 -7.43 12.98
N VAL A 7 -15.44 -7.84 12.96
CA VAL A 7 -14.28 -6.98 13.15
C VAL A 7 -13.34 -7.24 11.99
N VAL A 8 -12.90 -6.16 11.35
CA VAL A 8 -11.92 -6.23 10.26
C VAL A 8 -10.64 -5.59 10.76
N PHE A 9 -9.54 -6.33 10.69
CA PHE A 9 -8.20 -5.84 10.99
C PHE A 9 -7.43 -5.87 9.68
N ASP A 10 -7.08 -4.67 9.19
CA ASP A 10 -6.46 -4.45 7.89
C ASP A 10 -7.31 -4.94 6.69
N ILE A 11 -7.10 -4.34 5.54
CA ILE A 11 -7.85 -4.61 4.31
C ILE A 11 -6.88 -5.09 3.23
N GLY A 12 -5.77 -4.39 3.04
CA GLY A 12 -4.77 -4.73 2.02
C GLY A 12 -3.96 -5.95 2.42
N GLY A 13 -3.84 -6.94 1.53
CA GLY A 13 -3.18 -8.21 1.84
C GLY A 13 -3.97 -9.14 2.77
N VAL A 14 -5.13 -8.70 3.30
CA VAL A 14 -6.03 -9.52 4.13
C VAL A 14 -7.34 -9.83 3.40
N LEU A 15 -8.08 -8.79 3.00
CA LEU A 15 -9.36 -8.94 2.30
C LEU A 15 -9.26 -8.70 0.80
N ILE A 16 -8.28 -7.91 0.37
CA ILE A 16 -8.03 -7.60 -1.03
C ILE A 16 -6.55 -7.73 -1.34
N ASP A 17 -6.24 -8.05 -2.60
CA ASP A 17 -4.88 -7.97 -3.09
C ASP A 17 -4.44 -6.50 -3.10
N TRP A 18 -3.36 -6.21 -2.37
CA TRP A 18 -2.75 -4.89 -2.31
C TRP A 18 -1.37 -4.96 -2.94
N ASN A 19 -1.19 -4.23 -4.03
CA ASN A 19 0.08 -4.09 -4.71
C ASN A 19 0.23 -2.63 -5.20
N PRO A 20 1.27 -1.90 -4.76
CA PRO A 20 1.44 -0.49 -5.13
C PRO A 20 1.57 -0.30 -6.65
N ARG A 21 2.01 -1.32 -7.39
CA ARG A 21 2.11 -1.30 -8.86
C ARG A 21 0.77 -1.09 -9.53
N TYR A 22 -0.35 -1.52 -8.93
CA TYR A 22 -1.67 -1.28 -9.50
C TYR A 22 -2.04 0.21 -9.56
N LEU A 23 -1.57 0.99 -8.58
CA LEU A 23 -1.74 2.44 -8.58
C LEU A 23 -0.70 3.10 -9.48
N PHE A 24 0.59 2.82 -9.23
CA PHE A 24 1.66 3.59 -9.85
C PHE A 24 1.84 3.32 -11.36
N ARG A 25 1.37 2.18 -11.88
CA ARG A 25 1.27 1.96 -13.35
C ARG A 25 0.36 2.96 -14.06
N LYS A 26 -0.55 3.62 -13.33
CA LYS A 26 -1.44 4.66 -13.88
C LYS A 26 -0.83 6.06 -13.76
N VAL A 27 0.26 6.21 -13.01
CA VAL A 27 0.91 7.49 -12.71
C VAL A 27 2.14 7.69 -13.58
N PHE A 28 2.92 6.63 -13.80
CA PHE A 28 4.11 6.66 -14.64
C PHE A 28 3.80 6.16 -16.05
N GLU A 29 4.44 6.77 -17.06
CA GLU A 29 4.36 6.32 -18.45
C GLU A 29 5.32 5.15 -18.74
N ASN A 30 6.41 5.03 -17.95
CA ASN A 30 7.43 4.01 -18.09
C ASN A 30 7.46 3.08 -16.86
N GLU A 31 7.36 1.77 -17.09
CA GLU A 31 7.38 0.77 -16.00
C GLU A 31 8.75 0.72 -15.30
N GLU A 32 9.86 0.95 -16.00
CA GLU A 32 11.19 0.96 -15.38
C GLU A 32 11.36 2.12 -14.39
N GLU A 33 10.84 3.31 -14.74
CA GLU A 33 10.83 4.48 -13.86
C GLU A 33 9.95 4.25 -12.63
N MET A 34 8.79 3.60 -12.80
CA MET A 34 7.92 3.20 -11.70
C MET A 34 8.63 2.22 -10.76
N GLU A 35 9.27 1.18 -11.30
CA GLU A 35 10.00 0.19 -10.50
C GLU A 35 11.18 0.85 -9.77
N TRP A 36 11.92 1.75 -10.43
CA TRP A 36 12.97 2.52 -9.78
C TRP A 36 12.41 3.37 -8.63
N PHE A 37 11.28 4.05 -8.83
CA PHE A 37 10.61 4.83 -7.79
C PHE A 37 10.21 3.97 -6.59
N LEU A 38 9.60 2.80 -6.82
CA LEU A 38 9.23 1.86 -5.76
C LEU A 38 10.43 1.23 -5.06
N ALA A 39 11.58 1.13 -5.74
CA ALA A 39 12.80 0.57 -5.17
C ALA A 39 13.65 1.59 -4.40
N ASN A 40 13.54 2.90 -4.69
CA ASN A 40 14.46 3.90 -4.18
C ASN A 40 13.81 5.04 -3.39
N ILE A 41 12.54 5.37 -3.67
CA ILE A 41 11.86 6.53 -3.09
C ILE A 41 10.68 6.08 -2.22
N CYS A 42 9.75 5.34 -2.80
CA CYS A 42 8.57 4.80 -2.12
C CYS A 42 8.80 3.31 -1.81
N THR A 43 9.85 3.03 -1.03
CA THR A 43 10.18 1.64 -0.67
C THR A 43 9.11 1.05 0.23
N TYR A 44 9.01 -0.28 0.24
CA TYR A 44 8.09 -0.99 1.11
C TYR A 44 8.35 -0.66 2.59
N GLU A 45 9.62 -0.63 3.00
CA GLU A 45 10.01 -0.30 4.37
C GLU A 45 9.62 1.13 4.74
N TRP A 46 9.78 2.08 3.80
CA TRP A 46 9.33 3.44 4.01
C TRP A 46 7.80 3.51 4.14
N ASN A 47 7.05 2.80 3.29
CA ASN A 47 5.59 2.76 3.33
C ASN A 47 5.08 2.21 4.68
N VAL A 48 5.67 1.11 5.16
CA VAL A 48 5.33 0.53 6.47
C VAL A 48 5.58 1.51 7.61
N GLN A 49 6.65 2.32 7.52
CA GLN A 49 6.89 3.37 8.52
C GLN A 49 5.81 4.46 8.50
N GLN A 50 5.29 4.82 7.32
CA GLN A 50 4.17 5.78 7.23
C GLN A 50 2.89 5.20 7.85
N ASP A 51 2.57 3.94 7.56
CA ASP A 51 1.41 3.25 8.14
C ASP A 51 1.48 3.16 9.67
N ALA A 52 2.69 3.05 10.21
CA ALA A 52 2.95 3.09 11.65
C ALA A 52 2.79 4.50 12.28
N GLY A 53 2.47 5.52 11.48
CA GLY A 53 2.23 6.90 11.94
C GLY A 53 3.50 7.74 12.07
N LYS A 54 4.54 7.47 11.28
CA LYS A 54 5.74 8.33 11.23
C LYS A 54 5.37 9.74 10.70
N LEU A 55 5.76 10.77 11.46
CA LEU A 55 5.65 12.20 11.08
C LEU A 55 6.84 12.64 10.23
#